data_AF-W0VDZ8-F1
#
_entry.id   AF-W0VDZ8-F1
#
_cell.length_a   1.000
_cell.length_b   1.000
_cell.length_c   1.000
_cell.angle_alpha   90.00
_cell.angle_beta   90.00
_cell.angle_gamma   90.00
#
_symmetry.space_group_name_H-M   'P 1'
#
loop_
_entity.id
_entity.type
_entity.pdbx_description
1 polymer ?
#
loop_
_entity_poly.entity_id
_entity_poly.type
_entity_poly.pdbx_seq_one_letter_code
_entity_poly.pdbx_strand_id
1 'polypeptide(L)'
;MRWITSRFCRIRQIYINGQFVTPHGTDVLELINPSTKQPGGRVTLGDRQDSRDAIAAAKAAYLTYSRSSKQERMDILQRLHDAVAAKSEEPTRVMAEEFGGNLQFCRASAKRAAKLEAASVAFQVGYESPSQFSREYRRLFGASPLQDIDYLKHHEAVI
;
A
#
# COMPACT_ATOMS: atom_id res chain seq x y z
N MET A 1 11.01 7.74 -12.47
CA MET A 1 11.05 6.26 -12.58
C MET A 1 9.75 5.78 -13.22
N ARG A 2 9.78 5.38 -14.49
CA ARG A 2 8.65 4.80 -15.25
C ARG A 2 8.83 3.29 -15.24
N TRP A 3 7.95 2.55 -14.57
CA TRP A 3 8.04 1.09 -14.52
C TRP A 3 7.06 0.42 -15.48
N ILE A 4 5.95 1.09 -15.86
CA ILE A 4 4.85 0.40 -16.54
C ILE A 4 4.27 1.21 -17.69
N THR A 5 5.10 1.63 -18.65
CA THR A 5 4.63 2.17 -19.93
C THR A 5 4.91 1.18 -21.05
N SER A 6 3.90 0.39 -21.45
CA SER A 6 3.71 -0.22 -22.78
C SER A 6 4.85 -1.09 -23.38
N ARG A 7 5.88 -1.42 -22.61
CA ARG A 7 6.88 -2.45 -22.96
C ARG A 7 6.73 -3.62 -22.03
N PHE A 8 6.87 -4.82 -22.58
CA PHE A 8 7.01 -6.09 -21.87
C PHE A 8 7.70 -5.88 -20.51
N CYS A 9 6.93 -5.97 -19.42
CA CYS A 9 7.40 -5.64 -18.09
C CYS A 9 8.23 -6.82 -17.54
N ARG A 10 9.41 -6.55 -16.96
CA ARG A 10 10.25 -7.59 -16.36
C ARG A 10 10.55 -7.23 -14.91
N ILE A 11 9.85 -7.89 -13.99
CA ILE A 11 10.02 -7.71 -12.55
C ILE A 11 11.03 -8.75 -12.08
N ARG A 12 12.22 -8.30 -11.69
CA ARG A 12 13.34 -9.18 -11.28
C ARG A 12 13.84 -8.90 -9.86
N GLN A 13 13.12 -8.05 -9.13
CA GLN A 13 13.48 -7.65 -7.78
C GLN A 13 12.28 -7.80 -6.88
N ILE A 14 12.55 -8.19 -5.64
CA ILE A 14 11.59 -8.24 -4.54
C ILE A 14 12.01 -7.21 -3.48
N TYR A 15 11.09 -6.80 -2.61
CA TYR A 15 11.38 -5.80 -1.58
C TYR A 15 11.53 -6.48 -0.21
N ILE A 16 12.75 -6.49 0.33
CA ILE A 16 13.07 -7.10 1.62
C ILE A 16 13.93 -6.10 2.41
N ASN A 17 13.61 -5.93 3.69
CA ASN A 17 14.39 -5.12 4.63
C ASN A 17 14.68 -3.68 4.14
N GLY A 18 13.67 -3.02 3.57
CA GLY A 18 13.81 -1.63 3.12
C GLY A 18 14.42 -1.47 1.72
N GLN A 19 14.80 -2.55 1.04
CA GLN A 19 15.53 -2.51 -0.23
C GLN A 19 14.93 -3.41 -1.30
N PHE A 20 15.12 -3.01 -2.56
CA PHE A 20 14.88 -3.89 -3.71
C PHE A 20 16.09 -4.80 -3.90
N VAL A 21 15.89 -6.11 -3.78
CA VAL A 21 16.94 -7.13 -3.89
C VAL A 21 16.62 -8.10 -5.03
N THR A 22 17.66 -8.73 -5.58
CA THR A 22 17.45 -9.86 -6.52
C THR A 22 17.01 -11.06 -5.69
N PRO A 23 15.88 -11.73 -6.03
CA PRO A 23 15.43 -12.91 -5.29
C PRO A 23 16.46 -14.05 -5.41
N HIS A 24 16.52 -14.89 -4.39
CA HIS A 24 17.22 -16.18 -4.45
C HIS A 24 16.49 -17.15 -5.39
N GLY A 25 15.15 -17.10 -5.39
CA GLY A 25 14.34 -17.86 -6.33
C GLY A 25 14.65 -17.53 -7.80
N THR A 26 14.56 -18.55 -8.65
CA THR A 26 14.89 -18.44 -10.09
C THR A 26 13.68 -18.71 -10.99
N ASP A 27 12.58 -19.21 -10.43
CA ASP A 27 11.35 -19.48 -11.16
C ASP A 27 10.79 -18.19 -11.77
N VAL A 28 10.29 -18.29 -12.99
CA VAL A 28 9.73 -17.16 -13.72
C VAL A 28 8.28 -17.44 -14.04
N LEU A 29 7.41 -16.53 -13.58
CA LEU A 29 5.99 -16.51 -13.94
C LEU A 29 5.78 -15.56 -15.12
N GLU A 30 5.10 -16.04 -16.15
CA GLU A 30 4.60 -15.19 -17.23
C GLU A 30 3.27 -14.54 -16.83
N LEU A 31 3.21 -13.22 -16.95
CA LEU A 31 1.98 -12.45 -16.76
C LEU A 31 1.24 -12.42 -18.09
N ILE A 32 0.03 -12.96 -18.11
CA ILE A 32 -0.82 -12.99 -19.31
C ILE A 32 -1.87 -11.88 -19.19
N ASN A 33 -2.01 -11.08 -20.24
CA ASN A 33 -3.12 -10.12 -20.31
C ASN A 33 -4.42 -10.90 -20.56
N PRO A 34 -5.41 -10.85 -19.66
CA PRO A 34 -6.63 -11.65 -19.77
C PRO A 34 -7.53 -11.23 -20.95
N SER A 35 -7.43 -9.98 -21.42
CA SER A 35 -8.22 -9.47 -22.54
C SER A 35 -7.64 -9.85 -23.91
N THR A 36 -6.32 -9.99 -24.04
CA THR A 36 -5.65 -10.31 -25.31
C THR A 36 -5.09 -11.73 -25.38
N LYS A 37 -4.96 -12.41 -24.23
CA LYS A 37 -4.28 -13.71 -24.07
C LYS A 37 -2.80 -13.71 -24.49
N GLN A 38 -2.19 -12.54 -24.59
CA GLN A 38 -0.78 -12.38 -24.92
C GLN A 38 0.06 -12.14 -23.67
N PRO A 39 1.36 -12.51 -23.66
CA PRO A 39 2.28 -12.18 -22.58
C PRO A 39 2.40 -10.66 -22.38
N GLY A 40 2.05 -10.18 -21.19
CA GLY A 40 2.20 -8.79 -20.76
C GLY A 40 3.50 -8.53 -19.98
N GLY A 41 4.11 -9.56 -19.41
CA GLY A 41 5.36 -9.44 -18.66
C GLY A 41 5.87 -10.73 -18.05
N ARG A 42 6.97 -10.64 -17.31
CA ARG A 42 7.57 -11.76 -16.55
C ARG A 42 7.98 -11.32 -15.15
N VAL A 43 7.71 -12.16 -14.16
CA VAL A 43 8.09 -11.95 -12.75
C VAL A 43 9.02 -13.07 -12.31
N THR A 44 10.18 -12.72 -11.74
CA THR A 44 11.02 -13.69 -11.04
C THR A 44 10.44 -13.90 -9.64
N LEU A 45 10.08 -15.13 -9.31
CA LEU A 45 9.44 -15.48 -8.05
C LEU A 45 10.50 -15.68 -6.96
N GLY A 46 10.22 -15.15 -5.77
CA GLY A 46 11.00 -15.48 -4.59
C GLY A 46 10.70 -16.90 -4.11
N ASP A 47 11.66 -17.51 -3.44
CA ASP A 47 11.54 -18.87 -2.93
C ASP A 47 11.38 -18.92 -1.39
N ARG A 48 11.62 -20.11 -0.81
CA ARG A 48 11.55 -20.32 0.63
C ARG A 48 12.59 -19.49 1.39
N GLN A 49 13.78 -19.27 0.84
CA GLN A 49 14.82 -18.48 1.48
C GLN A 49 14.45 -17.00 1.48
N ASP A 50 13.99 -16.48 0.34
CA ASP A 50 13.49 -15.10 0.25
C ASP A 50 12.36 -14.84 1.27
N SER A 51 11.46 -15.81 1.41
CA SER A 51 10.37 -15.76 2.41
C SER A 51 10.90 -15.71 3.84
N ARG A 52 11.94 -16.49 4.16
CA ARG A 52 12.58 -16.48 5.49
C ARG A 52 13.24 -15.14 5.78
N ASP A 53 13.93 -14.57 4.80
CA ASP A 53 14.62 -13.28 4.93
C ASP A 53 13.62 -12.13 5.12
N ALA A 54 12.51 -12.15 4.37
CA ALA A 54 11.39 -11.22 4.56
C ALA A 54 10.78 -11.32 5.97
N ILE A 55 10.56 -12.54 6.48
CA ILE A 55 10.01 -12.75 7.83
C ILE A 55 11.00 -12.28 8.90
N ALA A 56 12.29 -12.56 8.74
CA ALA A 56 13.32 -12.12 9.67
C ALA A 56 13.39 -10.58 9.74
N ALA A 57 13.36 -9.92 8.58
CA ALA A 57 13.32 -8.46 8.49
C ALA A 57 12.06 -7.87 9.15
N ALA A 58 10.89 -8.45 8.89
CA ALA A 58 9.64 -8.02 9.52
C ALA A 58 9.67 -8.19 11.05
N LYS A 59 10.22 -9.30 11.56
CA LYS A 59 10.40 -9.53 13.00
C LYS A 59 11.34 -8.51 13.64
N ALA A 60 12.44 -8.16 12.96
CA ALA A 60 13.37 -7.16 13.44
C ALA A 60 12.71 -5.77 13.50
N ALA A 61 12.00 -5.38 12.43
CA ALA A 61 11.26 -4.11 12.37
C ALA A 61 10.12 -4.04 13.41
N TYR A 62 9.47 -5.17 13.72
CA TYR A 62 8.39 -5.23 14.70
C TYR A 62 8.84 -4.75 16.10
N LEU A 63 10.07 -5.03 16.51
CA LEU A 63 10.58 -4.64 17.83
C LEU A 63 10.55 -3.12 18.05
N THR A 64 10.74 -2.32 17.00
CA THR A 64 10.68 -0.85 17.07
C THR A 64 9.30 -0.34 16.66
N TYR A 65 8.76 -0.82 15.54
CA TYR A 65 7.49 -0.35 15.00
C TYR A 65 6.30 -0.60 15.95
N SER A 66 6.27 -1.74 16.65
CA SER A 66 5.19 -2.04 17.61
C SER A 66 5.13 -1.06 18.79
N ARG A 67 6.25 -0.39 19.08
CA ARG A 67 6.37 0.61 20.16
C ARG A 67 6.21 2.04 19.66
N SER A 68 5.95 2.25 18.37
CA SER A 68 5.76 3.59 17.83
C SER A 68 4.57 4.27 18.50
N SER A 69 4.67 5.57 18.64
CA SER A 69 3.57 6.44 18.99
C SER A 69 2.49 6.42 17.90
N LYS A 70 1.33 6.95 18.27
CA LYS A 70 0.24 7.23 17.34
C LYS A 70 0.69 8.20 16.24
N GLN A 71 1.41 9.25 16.62
CA GLN A 71 1.91 10.28 15.71
C GLN A 71 2.77 9.66 14.61
N GLU A 72 3.79 8.88 14.98
CA GLU A 72 4.70 8.25 14.03
C GLU A 72 3.96 7.32 13.05
N ARG A 73 2.90 6.62 13.50
CA ARG A 73 2.08 5.80 12.58
C ARG A 73 1.28 6.66 11.63
N MET A 74 0.75 7.79 12.08
CA MET A 74 0.02 8.72 11.22
C MET A 74 0.96 9.31 10.17
N ASP A 75 2.18 9.71 10.55
CA ASP A 75 3.18 10.25 9.60
C ASP A 75 3.60 9.20 8.55
N ILE A 76 3.73 7.94 8.95
CA ILE A 76 4.00 6.82 8.02
C ILE A 76 2.84 6.65 7.03
N LEU A 77 1.60 6.64 7.52
CA LEU A 77 0.42 6.50 6.67
C LEU A 77 0.21 7.71 5.75
N GLN A 78 0.51 8.92 6.22
CA GLN A 78 0.44 10.13 5.42
C GLN A 78 1.46 10.11 4.28
N ARG A 79 2.71 9.75 4.57
CA ARG A 79 3.73 9.56 3.51
C ARG A 79 3.35 8.50 2.48
N LEU A 80 2.69 7.42 2.93
CA LEU A 80 2.17 6.39 2.02
C LEU A 80 1.04 6.96 1.15
N HIS A 81 0.10 7.71 1.74
CA HIS A 81 -0.97 8.39 1.02
C HIS A 81 -0.41 9.32 -0.06
N ASP A 82 0.52 10.21 0.30
CA ASP A 82 1.11 11.18 -0.61
C ASP A 82 1.83 10.49 -1.78
N ALA A 83 2.59 9.43 -1.49
CA ALA A 83 3.31 8.66 -2.50
C ALA A 83 2.36 7.95 -3.49
N VAL A 84 1.22 7.43 -3.02
CA VAL A 84 0.20 6.78 -3.86
C VAL A 84 -0.60 7.82 -4.66
N ALA A 85 -1.00 8.92 -4.02
CA ALA A 85 -1.74 10.00 -4.65
C ALA A 85 -0.96 10.64 -5.80
N ALA A 86 0.34 10.89 -5.60
CA ALA A 86 1.25 11.42 -6.61
C ALA A 86 1.38 10.56 -7.88
N LYS A 87 0.97 9.28 -7.83
CA LYS A 87 1.08 8.34 -8.95
C LYS A 87 -0.25 7.76 -9.43
N SER A 88 -1.40 8.27 -8.97
CA SER A 88 -2.72 7.62 -9.13
C SER A 88 -3.15 7.23 -10.57
N GLU A 89 -2.65 7.88 -11.62
CA GLU A 89 -2.96 7.52 -13.01
C GLU A 89 -2.21 6.27 -13.50
N GLU A 90 -0.98 5.99 -13.02
CA GLU A 90 -0.19 4.84 -13.49
C GLU A 90 -0.80 3.49 -13.04
N PRO A 91 -1.16 3.27 -11.76
CA PRO A 91 -1.83 2.05 -11.30
C PRO A 91 -3.14 1.76 -12.03
N THR A 92 -3.88 2.80 -12.46
CA THR A 92 -5.14 2.62 -13.19
C THR A 92 -4.93 1.85 -14.49
N ARG A 93 -3.89 2.21 -15.26
CA ARG A 93 -3.57 1.52 -16.53
C ARG A 93 -3.08 0.10 -16.27
N VAL A 94 -2.18 -0.05 -15.30
CA VAL A 94 -1.59 -1.35 -14.93
C VAL A 94 -2.68 -2.34 -14.55
N MET A 95 -3.61 -1.93 -13.68
CA MET A 95 -4.73 -2.78 -13.28
C MET A 95 -5.61 -3.18 -14.47
N ALA A 96 -5.85 -2.29 -15.43
CA ALA A 96 -6.63 -2.65 -16.61
C ALA A 96 -5.89 -3.69 -17.48
N GLU A 97 -4.57 -3.57 -17.61
CA GLU A 97 -3.74 -4.47 -18.42
C GLU A 97 -3.48 -5.83 -17.76
N GLU A 98 -3.19 -5.86 -16.46
CA GLU A 98 -2.85 -7.09 -15.73
C GLU A 98 -4.09 -7.83 -15.21
N PHE A 99 -5.08 -7.09 -14.68
CA PHE A 99 -6.28 -7.68 -14.07
C PHE A 99 -7.45 -7.79 -15.06
N GLY A 100 -7.44 -7.04 -16.17
CA GLY A 100 -8.52 -7.06 -17.17
C GLY A 100 -9.79 -6.34 -16.76
N GLY A 101 -9.74 -5.55 -15.67
CA GLY A 101 -10.86 -4.72 -15.25
C GLY A 101 -11.13 -3.59 -16.24
N ASN A 102 -12.40 -3.20 -16.39
CA ASN A 102 -12.70 -2.01 -17.19
C ASN A 102 -12.06 -0.75 -16.57
N LEU A 103 -11.70 0.23 -17.40
CA LEU A 103 -10.97 1.43 -16.94
C LEU A 103 -11.71 2.21 -15.85
N GLN A 104 -13.04 2.22 -15.87
CA GLN A 104 -13.83 2.89 -14.85
C GLN A 104 -13.67 2.23 -13.47
N PHE A 105 -13.71 0.90 -13.41
CA PHE A 105 -13.44 0.13 -12.19
C PHE A 105 -12.00 0.34 -11.71
N CYS A 106 -11.01 0.20 -12.60
CA CYS A 106 -9.60 0.36 -12.24
C CYS A 106 -9.32 1.78 -11.71
N ARG A 107 -9.90 2.81 -12.35
CA ARG A 107 -9.77 4.21 -11.91
C ARG A 107 -10.42 4.44 -10.55
N ALA A 108 -11.61 3.88 -10.33
CA ALA A 108 -12.29 3.98 -9.04
C ALA A 108 -11.47 3.30 -7.92
N SER A 109 -10.90 2.13 -8.20
CA SER A 109 -10.07 1.37 -7.25
C SER A 109 -8.75 2.09 -6.92
N ALA A 110 -8.02 2.59 -7.92
CA ALA A 110 -6.81 3.37 -7.73
C ALA A 110 -7.08 4.67 -6.95
N LYS A 111 -8.17 5.38 -7.27
CA LYS A 111 -8.59 6.58 -6.53
C LYS A 111 -8.99 6.26 -5.09
N ARG A 112 -9.67 5.13 -4.83
CA ARG A 112 -9.99 4.70 -3.46
C ARG A 112 -8.72 4.44 -2.67
N ALA A 113 -7.78 3.66 -3.20
CA ALA A 113 -6.50 3.39 -2.54
C ALA A 113 -5.77 4.69 -2.14
N ALA A 114 -5.90 5.75 -2.94
CA ALA A 114 -5.31 7.06 -2.68
C ALA A 114 -6.15 8.00 -1.79
N LYS A 115 -7.40 7.69 -1.42
CA LYS A 115 -8.32 8.64 -0.74
C LYS A 115 -9.04 8.06 0.50
N LEU A 116 -8.57 6.94 1.04
CA LEU A 116 -9.22 6.33 2.19
C LEU A 116 -9.03 7.18 3.46
N GLU A 117 -10.11 7.84 3.88
CA GLU A 117 -10.23 8.48 5.18
C GLU A 117 -10.41 7.41 6.27
N ALA A 118 -9.76 7.59 7.43
CA ALA A 118 -9.81 6.63 8.54
C ALA A 118 -11.25 6.28 8.97
N ALA A 119 -12.17 7.25 8.93
CA ALA A 119 -13.58 7.05 9.23
C ALA A 119 -14.31 6.15 8.20
N SER A 120 -13.91 6.17 6.93
CA SER A 120 -14.46 5.29 5.91
C SER A 120 -13.87 3.88 5.98
N VAL A 121 -12.60 3.76 6.37
CA VAL A 121 -11.94 2.46 6.58
C VAL A 121 -12.57 1.72 7.75
N ALA A 122 -13.00 2.44 8.80
CA ALA A 122 -13.65 1.86 9.96
C ALA A 122 -14.82 0.93 9.59
N PHE A 123 -15.70 1.35 8.68
CA PHE A 123 -16.82 0.52 8.25
C PHE A 123 -16.35 -0.75 7.52
N GLN A 124 -15.30 -0.64 6.71
CA GLN A 124 -14.77 -1.76 5.92
C GLN A 124 -14.06 -2.81 6.77
N VAL A 125 -13.49 -2.42 7.92
CA VAL A 125 -12.79 -3.33 8.85
C VAL A 125 -13.69 -3.88 9.96
N GLY A 126 -15.01 -3.66 9.87
CA GLY A 126 -16.00 -4.29 10.74
C GLY A 126 -16.60 -3.40 11.84
N TYR A 127 -16.37 -2.09 11.83
CA TYR A 127 -17.17 -1.19 12.67
C TYR A 127 -18.55 -0.96 12.06
N GLU A 128 -19.58 -1.01 12.90
CA GLU A 128 -20.99 -0.80 12.53
C GLU A 128 -21.26 0.62 12.05
N SER A 129 -20.48 1.61 12.52
CA SER A 129 -20.57 3.00 12.07
C SER A 129 -19.30 3.80 12.32
N PRO A 130 -19.06 4.88 11.54
CA PRO A 130 -17.98 5.85 11.83
C PRO A 130 -18.05 6.44 13.24
N SER A 131 -19.26 6.58 13.79
CA SER A 131 -19.50 7.06 15.16
C SER A 131 -19.05 6.04 16.21
N GLN A 132 -19.26 4.73 15.99
CA GLN A 132 -18.74 3.68 16.87
C GLN A 132 -17.21 3.71 16.91
N PHE A 133 -16.57 3.78 15.74
CA PHE A 133 -15.12 3.93 15.64
C PHE A 133 -14.63 5.18 16.35
N SER A 134 -15.26 6.34 16.12
CA SER A 134 -14.83 7.59 16.76
C SER A 134 -14.91 7.53 18.29
N ARG A 135 -15.90 6.81 18.85
CA ARG A 135 -16.02 6.59 20.30
C ARG A 135 -14.92 5.68 20.82
N GLU A 136 -14.71 4.52 20.19
CA GLU A 136 -13.67 3.57 20.60
C GLU A 136 -12.26 4.15 20.42
N TYR A 137 -12.05 4.88 19.33
CA TYR A 137 -10.81 5.60 19.06
C TYR A 137 -10.53 6.64 20.15
N ARG A 138 -11.53 7.47 20.51
CA ARG A 138 -11.38 8.40 21.62
C ARG A 138 -11.11 7.69 22.96
N ARG A 139 -11.76 6.55 23.20
CA ARG A 139 -11.53 5.73 24.40
C ARG A 139 -10.09 5.22 24.48
N LEU A 140 -9.53 4.77 23.36
CA LEU A 140 -8.18 4.21 23.30
C LEU A 140 -7.08 5.27 23.19
N PHE A 141 -7.37 6.42 22.57
CA PHE A 141 -6.36 7.40 22.16
C PHE A 141 -6.61 8.84 22.66
N GLY A 142 -7.63 9.06 23.50
CA GLY A 142 -7.89 10.33 24.19
C GLY A 142 -8.59 11.43 23.37
N ALA A 143 -8.51 11.40 22.03
CA ALA A 143 -9.15 12.36 21.13
C ALA A 143 -9.90 11.65 20.00
N SER A 144 -10.86 12.31 19.33
CA SER A 144 -11.46 11.72 18.12
C SER A 144 -10.55 11.84 16.90
N PRO A 145 -10.69 10.98 15.88
CA PRO A 145 -9.88 11.03 14.67
C PRO A 145 -9.87 12.42 14.00
N LEU A 146 -11.01 13.11 13.97
CA LEU A 146 -11.11 14.47 13.41
C LEU A 146 -10.31 15.49 14.22
N GLN A 147 -10.36 15.42 15.55
CA GLN A 147 -9.59 16.31 16.43
C GLN A 147 -8.09 16.09 16.26
N ASP A 148 -7.66 14.84 16.11
CA ASP A 148 -6.26 14.55 15.81
C ASP A 148 -5.86 15.06 14.43
N ILE A 149 -6.67 14.84 13.38
CA ILE A 149 -6.38 15.36 12.04
C ILE A 149 -6.27 16.90 12.05
N ASP A 150 -7.16 17.57 12.78
CA ASP A 150 -7.16 19.02 12.92
C ASP A 150 -5.91 19.51 13.67
N TYR A 151 -5.56 18.84 14.77
CA TYR A 151 -4.33 19.09 15.50
C TYR A 151 -3.10 18.97 14.58
N LEU A 152 -3.02 17.92 13.76
CA LEU A 152 -1.93 17.71 12.81
C LEU A 152 -1.84 18.80 11.74
N LYS A 153 -2.97 19.14 11.11
CA LYS A 153 -3.03 20.18 10.08
C LYS A 153 -2.62 21.56 10.59
N HIS A 154 -2.83 21.82 11.88
CA HIS A 154 -2.55 23.12 12.49
C HIS A 154 -1.24 23.17 13.29
N HIS A 155 -0.57 22.04 13.53
CA HIS A 155 0.69 21.97 14.27
C HIS A 155 1.86 21.33 13.48
N GLU A 156 1.70 21.06 12.18
CA GLU A 156 2.84 20.85 11.26
C GLU A 156 3.59 22.17 10.99
N ALA A 157 4.32 22.65 12.00
CA ALA A 157 5.51 23.46 11.83
C ALA A 157 6.40 23.25 13.07
N VAL A 158 7.66 22.87 12.82
CA VAL A 158 8.72 22.57 13.79
C VAL A 158 8.69 21.11 14.31
N ILE A 159 9.31 20.20 13.56
CA ILE A 159 10.67 19.65 13.78
C ILE A 159 11.14 18.99 12.46
#